data_AF-A0A0G4MA52-F1
#
_entry.id   AF-A0A0G4MA52-F1
#
_cell.length_a   1.000
_cell.length_b   1.000
_cell.length_c   1.000
_cell.angle_alpha   90.00
_cell.angle_beta   90.00
_cell.angle_gamma   90.00
#
_symmetry.space_group_name_H-M   'P 1'
#
loop_
_entity.id
_entity.type
_entity.pdbx_description
1 polymer ?
#
loop_
_entity_poly.entity_id
_entity_poly.type
_entity_poly.pdbx_seq_one_letter_code
_entity_poly.pdbx_strand_id
1 'polypeptide(L)'
;KGLIEAAPNSEVPTNANGDLAWYFPCTTFNQDGKSEPNFTTPYYTGYSCHTSEKSRNAFYIDLKKSADVYFTWDDIKNSSRNLIVYSGNVLDLDLLHWFDSRQVTIPQRFEELRDTNTAANKAFRGRDVTRPFQSNGDKEIAECFEEIIKVGSIDTVTVGCIASRVVLYVFLALILSVVGSRFVLALIFQWFISRNYAAAKTSQSSDKRKRNQQIEDWSNDIYQAPARITGDIGSSVVTSDRS
;
A
#
# COMPACT_ATOMS: atom_id res chain seq x y z
N LYS A 1 -31.00 11.15 13.44
CA LYS A 1 -32.09 10.48 14.23
C LYS A 1 -33.43 10.95 13.67
N GLY A 2 -34.49 10.15 13.71
CA GLY A 2 -35.80 10.55 13.13
C GLY A 2 -35.85 10.47 11.60
N LEU A 3 -34.89 9.80 10.96
CA LEU A 3 -34.92 9.52 9.53
C LEU A 3 -35.77 8.28 9.19
N ILE A 4 -35.79 7.30 10.09
CA ILE A 4 -36.55 6.06 9.95
C ILE A 4 -37.63 6.07 11.01
N GLU A 5 -38.89 6.00 10.58
CA GLU A 5 -40.06 6.08 11.46
C GLU A 5 -40.90 4.80 11.38
N ALA A 6 -41.73 4.56 12.39
CA ALA A 6 -42.68 3.45 12.35
C ALA A 6 -43.75 3.69 11.27
N ALA A 7 -44.06 2.65 10.48
CA ALA A 7 -45.22 2.69 9.60
C ALA A 7 -46.55 2.72 10.41
N PRO A 8 -47.67 3.21 9.85
CA PRO A 8 -48.94 3.39 10.59
C PRO A 8 -49.52 2.14 11.27
N ASN A 9 -49.09 0.94 10.89
CA ASN A 9 -49.48 -0.34 11.50
C ASN A 9 -48.25 -1.22 11.80
N SER A 10 -47.14 -0.59 12.19
CA SER A 10 -45.91 -1.33 12.54
C SER A 10 -46.14 -2.23 13.75
N GLU A 11 -45.72 -3.48 13.62
CA GLU A 11 -45.65 -4.45 14.72
C GLU A 11 -44.32 -4.33 15.50
N VAL A 12 -43.40 -3.50 15.02
CA VAL A 12 -42.12 -3.25 15.70
C VAL A 12 -42.37 -2.41 16.95
N PRO A 13 -41.92 -2.85 18.14
CA PRO A 13 -42.04 -2.07 19.36
C PRO A 13 -41.31 -0.72 19.23
N THR A 14 -41.99 0.35 19.62
CA THR A 14 -41.46 1.72 19.58
C THR A 14 -41.45 2.32 20.99
N ASN A 15 -40.39 3.02 21.35
CA ASN A 15 -40.28 3.67 22.66
C ASN A 15 -41.00 5.04 22.69
N ALA A 16 -41.01 5.72 23.84
CA ALA A 16 -41.65 7.03 24.00
C ALA A 16 -41.04 8.15 23.12
N ASN A 17 -39.82 7.96 22.63
CA ASN A 17 -39.13 8.91 21.74
C ASN A 17 -39.39 8.63 20.25
N GLY A 18 -40.16 7.59 19.92
CA GLY A 18 -40.38 7.16 18.54
C GLY A 18 -39.28 6.25 17.98
N ASP A 19 -38.33 5.79 18.81
CA ASP A 19 -37.28 4.88 18.35
C ASP A 19 -37.83 3.44 18.22
N LEU A 20 -37.62 2.84 17.05
CA LEU A 20 -37.95 1.44 16.75
C LEU A 20 -36.96 0.47 17.41
N ALA A 21 -37.44 -0.68 17.87
CA ALA A 21 -36.60 -1.73 18.45
C ALA A 21 -35.61 -2.36 17.44
N TRP A 22 -35.96 -2.38 16.15
CA TRP A 22 -35.09 -2.78 15.04
C TRP A 22 -35.57 -2.14 13.73
N TYR A 23 -34.65 -1.97 12.76
CA TYR A 23 -34.97 -1.36 11.46
C TYR A 23 -35.06 -2.38 10.31
N PHE A 24 -34.29 -3.46 10.40
CA PHE A 24 -34.23 -4.52 9.38
C PHE A 24 -34.86 -5.82 9.89
N PRO A 25 -35.29 -6.73 8.99
CA PRO A 25 -35.61 -8.10 9.32
C PRO A 25 -34.47 -8.77 10.08
N CYS A 26 -34.81 -9.50 11.13
CA CYS A 26 -33.82 -10.15 11.97
C CYS A 26 -33.37 -11.48 11.36
N THR A 27 -32.64 -11.37 10.26
CA THR A 27 -32.11 -12.47 9.48
C THR A 27 -30.65 -12.20 9.16
N THR A 28 -29.84 -13.24 9.16
CA THR A 28 -28.45 -13.13 8.74
C THR A 28 -28.36 -12.97 7.23
N PHE A 29 -27.39 -12.18 6.78
CA PHE A 29 -27.05 -12.02 5.36
C PHE A 29 -25.57 -12.37 5.13
N ASN A 30 -25.22 -12.68 3.89
CA ASN A 30 -23.87 -13.02 3.48
C ASN A 30 -23.03 -11.75 3.29
N GLN A 31 -21.82 -11.74 3.83
CA GLN A 31 -20.90 -10.60 3.71
C GLN A 31 -20.47 -10.32 2.25
N ASP A 32 -20.62 -11.30 1.36
CA ASP A 32 -20.30 -11.15 -0.07
C ASP A 32 -21.34 -10.34 -0.86
N GLY A 33 -22.45 -9.93 -0.22
CA GLY A 33 -23.49 -9.10 -0.82
C GLY A 33 -24.47 -9.86 -1.71
N LYS A 34 -24.46 -11.20 -1.70
CA LYS A 34 -25.37 -12.02 -2.53
C LYS A 34 -26.72 -12.32 -1.88
N SER A 35 -26.94 -11.89 -0.65
CA SER A 35 -28.20 -12.12 0.03
C SER A 35 -29.29 -11.20 -0.48
N GLU A 36 -30.43 -11.78 -0.83
CA GLU A 36 -31.62 -11.03 -1.21
C GLU A 36 -32.50 -10.74 0.03
N PRO A 37 -33.26 -9.63 0.02
CA PRO A 37 -34.16 -9.29 1.11
C PRO A 37 -35.13 -10.43 1.43
N ASN A 38 -35.14 -10.86 2.70
CA ASN A 38 -36.05 -11.89 3.19
C ASN A 38 -36.89 -11.35 4.35
N PHE A 39 -38.18 -11.17 4.08
CA PHE A 39 -39.16 -10.65 5.04
C PHE A 39 -39.98 -11.75 5.73
N THR A 40 -39.54 -13.01 5.64
CA THR A 40 -40.25 -14.15 6.24
C THR A 40 -39.94 -14.24 7.73
N THR A 41 -40.99 -14.20 8.54
CA THR A 41 -40.89 -14.34 9.99
C THR A 41 -41.21 -15.79 10.39
N PRO A 42 -40.26 -16.55 10.97
CA PRO A 42 -40.46 -17.99 11.20
C PRO A 42 -41.43 -18.33 12.33
N TYR A 43 -41.45 -17.58 13.43
CA TYR A 43 -42.27 -17.88 14.61
C TYR A 43 -43.13 -16.70 15.04
N TYR A 44 -42.50 -15.58 15.38
CA TYR A 44 -43.16 -14.33 15.73
C TYR A 44 -42.27 -13.14 15.35
N THR A 45 -42.88 -11.97 15.20
CA THR A 45 -42.20 -10.74 14.80
C THR A 45 -41.10 -10.40 15.81
N GLY A 46 -39.87 -10.38 15.33
CA GLY A 46 -38.69 -10.11 16.15
C GLY A 46 -38.05 -11.32 16.86
N TYR A 47 -38.46 -12.55 16.54
CA TYR A 47 -37.91 -13.79 17.15
C TYR A 47 -36.37 -13.84 17.16
N SER A 48 -35.76 -13.54 16.03
CA SER A 48 -34.30 -13.59 15.85
C SER A 48 -33.61 -12.26 16.17
N CYS A 49 -34.36 -11.25 16.62
CA CYS A 49 -33.76 -9.97 16.99
C CYS A 49 -33.10 -10.08 18.37
N HIS A 50 -32.01 -9.35 18.59
CA HIS A 50 -31.33 -9.25 19.90
C HIS A 50 -32.13 -8.36 20.87
N THR A 51 -33.38 -8.72 21.18
CA THR A 51 -34.30 -7.92 22.01
C THR A 51 -34.08 -8.07 23.51
N SER A 52 -33.51 -9.19 23.95
CA SER A 52 -33.15 -9.42 25.36
C SER A 52 -31.73 -8.94 25.68
N GLU A 53 -31.49 -8.58 26.95
CA GLU A 53 -30.14 -8.23 27.43
C GLU A 53 -29.15 -9.37 27.22
N LYS A 54 -29.56 -10.62 27.52
CA LYS A 54 -28.73 -11.81 27.30
C LYS A 54 -28.31 -11.94 25.83
N SER A 55 -29.24 -11.74 24.90
CA SER A 55 -28.95 -11.81 23.46
C SER A 55 -28.01 -10.69 23.01
N ARG A 56 -28.11 -9.48 23.58
CA ARG A 56 -27.19 -8.37 23.29
C ARG A 56 -25.80 -8.59 23.86
N ASN A 57 -25.70 -9.07 25.10
CA ASN A 57 -24.41 -9.39 25.72
C ASN A 57 -23.68 -10.49 24.95
N ALA A 58 -24.41 -11.52 24.50
CA ALA A 58 -23.85 -12.57 23.66
C ALA A 58 -23.23 -12.02 22.36
N PHE A 59 -23.82 -10.97 21.77
CA PHE A 59 -23.34 -10.36 20.53
C PHE A 59 -22.23 -9.30 20.74
N TYR A 60 -22.41 -8.40 21.71
CA TYR A 60 -21.48 -7.28 21.91
C TYR A 60 -20.30 -7.60 22.83
N ILE A 61 -20.44 -8.57 23.74
CA ILE A 61 -19.44 -8.88 24.78
C ILE A 61 -18.81 -10.25 24.54
N ASP A 62 -19.63 -11.28 24.32
CA ASP A 62 -19.13 -12.66 24.28
C ASP A 62 -18.63 -13.07 22.89
N LEU A 63 -19.17 -12.49 21.82
CA LEU A 63 -18.81 -12.81 20.45
C LEU A 63 -17.39 -12.33 20.14
N LYS A 64 -16.48 -13.29 19.89
CA LYS A 64 -15.11 -13.01 19.48
C LYS A 64 -15.07 -12.60 18.02
N LYS A 65 -14.72 -11.34 17.76
CA LYS A 65 -14.45 -10.83 16.41
C LYS A 65 -13.26 -11.60 15.80
N SER A 66 -13.47 -12.19 14.63
CA SER A 66 -12.42 -12.97 13.94
C SER A 66 -11.47 -12.10 13.13
N ALA A 67 -12.00 -11.10 12.41
CA ALA A 67 -11.23 -10.16 11.60
C ALA A 67 -12.06 -8.92 11.26
N ASP A 68 -11.38 -7.85 10.88
CA ASP A 68 -11.99 -6.68 10.24
C ASP A 68 -12.04 -6.88 8.73
N VAL A 69 -13.08 -6.34 8.08
CA VAL A 69 -13.29 -6.45 6.64
C VAL A 69 -12.78 -5.19 5.95
N TYR A 70 -11.85 -5.38 5.01
CA TYR A 70 -11.26 -4.30 4.22
C TYR A 70 -11.59 -4.44 2.74
N PHE A 71 -11.78 -3.32 2.06
CA PHE A 71 -12.05 -3.25 0.62
C PHE A 71 -10.97 -2.44 -0.10
N THR A 72 -10.57 -2.86 -1.28
CA THR A 72 -9.72 -2.04 -2.15
C THR A 72 -10.57 -1.09 -3.00
N TRP A 73 -9.97 -0.04 -3.55
CA TRP A 73 -10.68 0.84 -4.48
C TRP A 73 -11.17 0.14 -5.75
N ASP A 74 -10.53 -0.96 -6.15
CA ASP A 74 -10.97 -1.76 -7.29
C ASP A 74 -12.22 -2.56 -6.95
N ASP A 75 -12.34 -3.06 -5.71
CA ASP A 75 -13.57 -3.69 -5.21
C ASP A 75 -14.74 -2.70 -5.17
N ILE A 76 -14.48 -1.47 -4.75
CA ILE A 76 -15.50 -0.41 -4.68
C ILE A 76 -15.99 0.00 -6.08
N LYS A 77 -15.09 0.11 -7.06
CA LYS A 77 -15.45 0.46 -8.45
C LYS A 77 -16.17 -0.67 -9.18
N ASN A 78 -16.04 -1.90 -8.70
CA ASN A 78 -16.70 -3.05 -9.31
C ASN A 78 -18.22 -2.91 -9.19
N SER A 79 -18.91 -2.84 -10.33
CA SER A 79 -20.36 -2.63 -10.41
C SER A 79 -21.21 -3.86 -10.07
N SER A 80 -20.62 -4.90 -9.47
CA SER A 80 -21.39 -6.05 -8.96
C SER A 80 -22.19 -5.69 -7.71
N ARG A 81 -21.70 -4.75 -6.88
CA ARG A 81 -22.35 -4.32 -5.63
C ARG A 81 -22.61 -2.82 -5.61
N ASN A 82 -23.60 -2.38 -4.84
CA ASN A 82 -23.93 -0.96 -4.71
C ASN A 82 -23.18 -0.30 -3.55
N LEU A 83 -21.86 -0.21 -3.68
CA LEU A 83 -20.99 0.28 -2.61
C LEU A 83 -20.68 1.77 -2.76
N ILE A 84 -20.59 2.47 -1.62
CA ILE A 84 -20.04 3.82 -1.52
C ILE A 84 -19.06 3.90 -0.36
N VAL A 85 -18.17 4.90 -0.38
CA VAL A 85 -17.24 5.17 0.72
C VAL A 85 -17.60 6.48 1.39
N TYR A 86 -17.72 6.48 2.71
CA TYR A 86 -17.93 7.69 3.51
C TYR A 86 -17.02 7.65 4.74
N SER A 87 -16.20 8.67 4.94
CA SER A 87 -15.25 8.80 6.05
C SER A 87 -14.35 7.57 6.25
N GLY A 88 -13.99 6.89 5.15
CA GLY A 88 -13.19 5.66 5.17
C GLY A 88 -13.98 4.39 5.52
N ASN A 89 -15.28 4.49 5.76
CA ASN A 89 -16.19 3.35 5.91
C ASN A 89 -16.81 2.97 4.56
N VAL A 90 -16.96 1.68 4.33
CA VAL A 90 -17.64 1.14 3.14
C VAL A 90 -19.08 0.84 3.53
N LEU A 91 -20.00 1.47 2.81
CA LEU A 91 -21.43 1.36 3.01
C LEU A 91 -22.04 0.61 1.83
N ASP A 92 -22.90 -0.36 2.12
CA ASP A 92 -23.62 -1.12 1.09
C ASP A 92 -25.05 -0.60 0.96
N LEU A 93 -25.33 0.11 -0.12
CA LEU A 93 -26.64 0.69 -0.39
C LEU A 93 -27.67 -0.37 -0.77
N ASP A 94 -27.26 -1.59 -1.14
CA ASP A 94 -28.21 -2.68 -1.42
C ASP A 94 -28.91 -3.15 -0.13
N LEU A 95 -28.28 -2.94 1.04
CA LEU A 95 -28.91 -3.23 2.34
C LEU A 95 -30.14 -2.35 2.60
N LEU A 96 -30.28 -1.20 1.94
CA LEU A 96 -31.48 -0.37 2.05
C LEU A 96 -32.71 -1.00 1.38
N HIS A 97 -32.55 -2.08 0.60
CA HIS A 97 -33.67 -2.91 0.13
C HIS A 97 -34.24 -3.82 1.21
N TRP A 98 -33.56 -3.95 2.35
CA TRP A 98 -34.03 -4.76 3.48
C TRP A 98 -35.03 -4.05 4.38
N PHE A 99 -35.36 -2.77 4.13
CA PHE A 99 -36.45 -2.13 4.86
C PHE A 99 -37.80 -2.70 4.43
N ASP A 100 -38.56 -3.22 5.39
CA ASP A 100 -39.95 -3.64 5.17
C ASP A 100 -40.86 -2.42 5.24
N SER A 101 -41.39 -1.98 4.10
CA SER A 101 -42.28 -0.81 4.01
C SER A 101 -43.59 -0.97 4.80
N ARG A 102 -43.93 -2.20 5.23
CA ARG A 102 -45.08 -2.45 6.13
C ARG A 102 -44.77 -2.09 7.58
N GLN A 103 -43.48 -2.06 7.95
CA GLN A 103 -43.02 -1.89 9.32
C GLN A 103 -42.34 -0.53 9.54
N VAL A 104 -41.62 -0.02 8.54
CA VAL A 104 -40.84 1.22 8.65
C VAL A 104 -41.06 2.13 7.44
N THR A 105 -41.07 3.43 7.72
CA THR A 105 -41.08 4.51 6.73
C THR A 105 -39.67 5.07 6.61
N ILE A 106 -39.19 5.23 5.39
CA ILE A 106 -37.86 5.78 5.08
C ILE A 106 -37.99 7.03 4.20
N PRO A 107 -36.99 7.93 4.20
CA PRO A 107 -37.02 9.13 3.37
C PRO A 107 -36.86 8.77 1.89
N GLN A 108 -37.46 9.57 0.99
CA GLN A 108 -37.31 9.41 -0.46
C GLN A 108 -35.83 9.32 -0.90
N ARG A 109 -34.94 10.04 -0.22
CA ARG A 109 -33.51 10.01 -0.48
C ARG A 109 -32.90 8.61 -0.32
N PHE A 110 -33.39 7.79 0.60
CA PHE A 110 -32.93 6.40 0.76
C PHE A 110 -33.35 5.55 -0.44
N GLU A 111 -34.56 5.77 -0.94
CA GLU A 111 -35.08 5.08 -2.13
C GLU A 111 -34.28 5.45 -3.38
N GLU A 112 -33.93 6.72 -3.53
CA GLU A 112 -33.06 7.19 -4.62
C GLU A 112 -31.67 6.54 -4.56
N LEU A 113 -31.07 6.50 -3.36
CA LEU A 113 -29.71 6.00 -3.18
C LEU A 113 -29.63 4.47 -3.29
N ARG A 114 -30.66 3.72 -2.91
CA ARG A 114 -30.66 2.25 -3.04
C ARG A 114 -30.88 1.76 -4.47
N ASP A 115 -31.58 2.52 -5.31
CA ASP A 115 -31.86 2.13 -6.69
C ASP A 115 -30.72 2.53 -7.63
N THR A 116 -30.03 1.51 -8.16
CA THR A 116 -28.90 1.66 -9.08
C THR A 116 -29.24 2.33 -10.41
N ASN A 117 -30.53 2.46 -10.74
CA ASN A 117 -30.98 3.11 -11.97
C ASN A 117 -31.11 4.63 -11.86
N THR A 118 -31.18 5.16 -10.64
CA THR A 118 -31.38 6.61 -10.42
C THR A 118 -30.13 7.42 -10.72
N ALA A 119 -30.33 8.70 -11.04
CA ALA A 119 -29.22 9.62 -11.26
C ALA A 119 -28.40 9.85 -9.97
N ALA A 120 -29.06 9.86 -8.81
CA ALA A 120 -28.41 10.04 -7.52
C ALA A 120 -27.46 8.87 -7.23
N ASN A 121 -27.92 7.62 -7.35
CA ASN A 121 -27.06 6.46 -7.15
C ASN A 121 -25.88 6.46 -8.12
N LYS A 122 -26.14 6.64 -9.43
CA LYS A 122 -25.09 6.65 -10.46
C LYS A 122 -24.01 7.71 -10.23
N ALA A 123 -24.35 8.82 -9.58
CA ALA A 123 -23.39 9.87 -9.26
C ALA A 123 -22.39 9.46 -8.16
N PHE A 124 -22.80 8.58 -7.26
CA PHE A 124 -22.12 8.27 -6.01
C PHE A 124 -21.59 6.84 -5.91
N ARG A 125 -22.25 5.88 -6.55
CA ARG A 125 -21.87 4.47 -6.55
C ARG A 125 -20.42 4.29 -7.01
N GLY A 126 -19.67 3.50 -6.24
CA GLY A 126 -18.28 3.19 -6.47
C GLY A 126 -17.32 4.36 -6.23
N ARG A 127 -17.74 5.36 -5.44
CA ARG A 127 -16.96 6.58 -5.16
C ARG A 127 -16.94 6.93 -3.68
N ASP A 128 -16.01 7.81 -3.35
CA ASP A 128 -15.98 8.50 -2.06
C ASP A 128 -17.01 9.63 -2.06
N VAL A 129 -18.00 9.51 -1.17
CA VAL A 129 -19.07 10.49 -0.97
C VAL A 129 -18.84 11.40 0.22
N THR A 130 -17.72 11.28 0.93
CA THR A 130 -17.41 12.05 2.15
C THR A 130 -17.55 13.55 1.93
N ARG A 131 -17.04 14.05 0.80
CA ARG A 131 -17.10 15.48 0.46
C ARG A 131 -18.49 15.94 -0.02
N PRO A 132 -19.16 15.25 -0.97
CA PRO A 132 -20.49 15.69 -1.40
C PRO A 132 -21.56 15.59 -0.30
N PHE A 133 -21.41 14.68 0.67
CA PHE A 133 -22.36 14.51 1.78
C PHE A 133 -22.02 15.43 2.99
N GLN A 134 -21.39 16.58 2.76
CA GLN A 134 -21.14 17.57 3.82
C GLN A 134 -22.31 18.55 4.01
N SER A 135 -23.33 18.51 3.15
CA SER A 135 -24.56 19.28 3.35
C SER A 135 -25.27 18.80 4.63
N ASN A 136 -25.96 19.68 5.37
CA ASN A 136 -26.57 19.31 6.66
C ASN A 136 -27.51 18.10 6.56
N GLY A 137 -28.27 17.97 5.46
CA GLY A 137 -29.19 16.84 5.26
C GLY A 137 -28.48 15.56 4.83
N ASP A 138 -27.58 15.62 3.84
CA ASP A 138 -26.86 14.42 3.38
C ASP A 138 -25.88 13.91 4.45
N LYS A 139 -25.33 14.80 5.28
CA LYS A 139 -24.43 14.43 6.38
C LYS A 139 -25.15 13.57 7.42
N GLU A 140 -26.35 13.98 7.84
CA GLU A 140 -27.13 13.20 8.79
C GLU A 140 -27.51 11.82 8.22
N ILE A 141 -27.82 11.76 6.93
CA ILE A 141 -28.08 10.51 6.22
C ILE A 141 -26.83 9.62 6.19
N ALA A 142 -25.65 10.18 5.91
CA ALA A 142 -24.40 9.43 5.90
C ALA A 142 -24.05 8.86 7.26
N GLU A 143 -24.15 9.67 8.32
CA GLU A 143 -23.92 9.25 9.71
C GLU A 143 -24.90 8.14 10.10
N CYS A 144 -26.17 8.24 9.68
CA CYS A 144 -27.14 7.16 9.85
C CYS A 144 -26.70 5.88 9.13
N PHE A 145 -26.27 5.97 7.86
CA PHE A 145 -25.82 4.81 7.09
C PHE A 145 -24.57 4.14 7.67
N GLU A 146 -23.64 4.90 8.25
CA GLU A 146 -22.49 4.33 8.96
C GLU A 146 -22.90 3.40 10.11
N GLU A 147 -24.01 3.68 10.78
CA GLU A 147 -24.51 2.86 11.88
C GLU A 147 -25.23 1.59 11.41
N ILE A 148 -25.95 1.67 10.28
CA ILE A 148 -26.91 0.61 9.91
C ILE A 148 -26.52 -0.23 8.69
N ILE A 149 -25.72 0.30 7.76
CA ILE A 149 -25.34 -0.40 6.50
C ILE A 149 -23.82 -0.43 6.26
N LYS A 150 -23.01 -0.20 7.29
CA LYS A 150 -21.56 -0.36 7.20
C LYS A 150 -21.19 -1.84 7.07
N VAL A 151 -20.42 -2.16 6.03
CA VAL A 151 -19.94 -3.53 5.75
C VAL A 151 -18.43 -3.69 5.91
N GLY A 152 -17.68 -2.60 6.02
CA GLY A 152 -16.24 -2.63 6.25
C GLY A 152 -15.59 -1.26 6.18
N SER A 153 -14.29 -1.23 5.93
CA SER A 153 -13.51 -0.01 5.76
C SER A 153 -12.63 -0.10 4.52
N ILE A 154 -12.28 1.04 3.92
CA ILE A 154 -11.39 1.05 2.76
C ILE A 154 -9.95 0.73 3.23
N ASP A 155 -9.27 -0.18 2.53
CA ASP A 155 -7.85 -0.43 2.70
C ASP A 155 -7.10 0.84 2.27
N THR A 156 -6.64 1.57 3.27
CA THR A 156 -5.84 2.78 3.07
C THR A 156 -4.46 2.53 3.62
N VAL A 157 -3.47 2.88 2.80
CA VAL A 157 -2.09 2.90 3.24
C VAL A 157 -1.99 3.92 4.37
N THR A 158 -1.80 3.45 5.60
CA THR A 158 -1.70 4.33 6.77
C THR A 158 -0.54 5.31 6.59
N VAL A 159 -0.64 6.48 7.23
CA VAL A 159 0.44 7.49 7.20
C VAL A 159 1.79 6.88 7.62
N GLY A 160 1.77 5.91 8.55
CA GLY A 160 2.95 5.15 8.97
C GLY A 160 3.56 4.29 7.85
N CYS A 161 2.73 3.63 7.04
CA CYS A 161 3.23 2.83 5.91
C CYS A 161 3.78 3.72 4.78
N ILE A 162 3.14 4.87 4.50
CA ILE A 162 3.67 5.86 3.55
C ILE A 162 5.02 6.40 4.05
N ALA A 163 5.09 6.80 5.32
CA ALA A 163 6.33 7.30 5.93
C ALA A 163 7.45 6.26 5.88
N SER A 164 7.15 5.00 6.21
CA SER A 164 8.14 3.91 6.17
C SER A 164 8.67 3.67 4.76
N ARG A 165 7.81 3.73 3.72
CA ARG A 165 8.24 3.57 2.32
C ARG A 165 9.14 4.71 1.87
N VAL A 166 8.78 5.95 2.19
CA VAL A 166 9.59 7.12 1.85
C VAL A 166 10.97 7.03 2.50
N VAL A 167 11.02 6.76 3.80
CA VAL A 167 12.28 6.61 4.54
C VAL A 167 13.14 5.49 3.94
N LEU A 168 12.54 4.34 3.64
CA LEU A 168 13.24 3.21 3.02
C LEU A 168 13.87 3.60 1.66
N TYR A 169 13.13 4.29 0.80
CA TYR A 169 13.67 4.73 -0.49
C TYR A 169 14.75 5.80 -0.36
N VAL A 170 14.67 6.69 0.62
CA VAL A 170 15.73 7.65 0.92
C VAL A 170 17.01 6.94 1.33
N PHE A 171 16.94 5.95 2.23
CA PHE A 171 18.11 5.15 2.62
C PHE A 171 18.71 4.39 1.44
N LEU A 172 17.87 3.78 0.61
CA LEU A 172 18.31 3.08 -0.60
C LEU A 172 19.09 4.02 -1.53
N ALA A 173 18.56 5.21 -1.79
CA ALA A 173 19.20 6.20 -2.66
C ALA A 173 20.56 6.67 -2.11
N LEU A 174 20.67 6.89 -0.79
CA LEU A 174 21.93 7.30 -0.15
C LEU A 174 23.02 6.23 -0.29
N ILE A 175 22.69 4.97 0.00
CA ILE A 175 23.65 3.85 -0.12
C ILE A 175 24.11 3.71 -1.58
N LEU A 176 23.17 3.71 -2.54
CA LEU A 176 23.50 3.63 -3.97
C LEU A 176 24.33 4.82 -4.44
N SER A 177 24.06 6.03 -3.94
CA SER A 177 24.85 7.23 -4.27
C SER A 177 26.29 7.13 -3.78
N VAL A 178 26.52 6.68 -2.54
CA VAL A 178 27.88 6.52 -1.98
C VAL A 178 28.65 5.44 -2.72
N VAL A 179 28.03 4.27 -2.94
CA VAL A 179 28.65 3.16 -3.67
C VAL A 179 28.91 3.55 -5.13
N GLY A 180 27.94 4.19 -5.78
CA GLY A 180 28.07 4.71 -7.14
C GLY A 180 29.19 5.73 -7.27
N SER A 181 29.34 6.64 -6.30
CA SER A 181 30.43 7.63 -6.29
C SER A 181 31.79 6.94 -6.20
N ARG A 182 31.95 5.93 -5.32
CA ARG A 182 33.18 5.14 -5.21
C ARG A 182 33.48 4.39 -6.50
N PHE A 183 32.46 3.80 -7.12
CA PHE A 183 32.59 3.08 -8.38
C PHE A 183 33.00 4.00 -9.54
N VAL A 184 32.37 5.17 -9.68
CA VAL A 184 32.73 6.16 -10.69
C VAL A 184 34.15 6.67 -10.49
N LEU A 185 34.56 6.97 -9.25
CA LEU A 185 35.94 7.35 -8.95
C LEU A 185 36.93 6.24 -9.33
N ALA A 186 36.59 4.97 -9.10
CA ALA A 186 37.44 3.84 -9.51
C ALA A 186 37.56 3.73 -11.04
N LEU A 187 36.47 3.91 -11.79
CA LEU A 187 36.48 3.93 -13.25
C LEU A 187 37.33 5.10 -13.79
N ILE A 188 37.16 6.29 -13.22
CA ILE A 188 37.97 7.47 -13.58
C ILE A 188 39.45 7.20 -13.30
N PHE A 189 39.75 6.63 -12.13
CA PHE A 189 41.12 6.30 -11.77
C PHE A 189 41.73 5.28 -12.73
N GLN A 190 41.01 4.21 -13.04
CA GLN A 190 41.49 3.15 -13.93
C GLN A 190 41.70 3.64 -15.35
N TRP A 191 40.77 4.41 -15.92
CA TRP A 191 40.86 4.82 -17.34
C TRP A 191 41.74 6.05 -17.57
N PHE A 192 41.72 7.03 -16.67
CA PHE A 192 42.40 8.31 -16.90
C PHE A 192 43.66 8.48 -16.06
N ILE A 193 43.58 8.19 -14.76
CA ILE A 193 44.64 8.55 -13.81
C ILE A 193 45.77 7.51 -13.81
N SER A 194 45.44 6.22 -13.89
CA SER A 194 46.40 5.11 -13.81
C SER A 194 47.53 5.24 -14.83
N ARG A 195 47.25 5.80 -16.01
CA ARG A 195 48.23 5.96 -17.10
C ARG A 195 49.29 7.03 -16.80
N ASN A 196 48.97 8.02 -15.98
CA ASN A 196 49.89 9.12 -15.63
C ASN A 196 50.70 8.82 -14.36
N TYR A 197 50.18 7.98 -13.46
CA TYR A 197 50.87 7.52 -12.24
C TYR A 197 51.56 6.15 -12.42
N ALA A 198 51.54 5.59 -13.62
CA ALA A 198 52.38 4.45 -13.95
C ALA A 198 53.84 4.87 -13.76
N ALA A 199 54.56 4.17 -12.88
CA ALA A 199 55.98 4.40 -12.67
C ALA A 199 56.68 4.50 -14.03
N ALA A 200 57.51 5.54 -14.21
CA ALA A 200 58.39 5.63 -15.37
C ALA A 200 59.02 4.27 -15.54
N LYS A 201 58.76 3.62 -16.68
CA LYS A 201 59.22 2.25 -16.94
C LYS A 201 60.67 2.20 -16.48
N THR A 202 60.95 1.39 -15.46
CA THR A 202 62.31 1.22 -14.98
C THR A 202 63.17 0.98 -16.21
N SER A 203 64.31 1.63 -16.31
CA SER A 203 65.16 1.68 -17.51
C SER A 203 65.71 0.33 -17.98
N GLN A 204 65.19 -0.78 -17.46
CA GLN A 204 65.23 -2.06 -18.16
C GLN A 204 64.46 -1.94 -19.47
N SER A 205 65.23 -1.66 -20.53
CA SER A 205 64.95 -1.88 -21.93
C SER A 205 63.77 -2.84 -22.15
N SER A 206 62.71 -2.36 -22.81
CA SER A 206 61.53 -3.16 -23.13
C SER A 206 61.80 -4.27 -24.14
N ASP A 207 63.03 -4.37 -24.65
CA ASP A 207 63.41 -5.29 -25.69
C ASP A 207 63.82 -6.63 -25.09
N LYS A 208 62.85 -7.57 -25.00
CA LYS A 208 63.05 -8.91 -24.41
C LYS A 208 64.24 -9.64 -25.03
N ARG A 209 64.52 -9.41 -26.32
CA ARG A 209 65.65 -10.05 -27.04
C ARG A 209 67.00 -9.58 -26.49
N LYS A 210 67.18 -8.27 -26.27
CA LYS A 210 68.40 -7.73 -25.68
C LYS A 210 68.61 -8.19 -24.25
N ARG A 211 67.53 -8.31 -23.46
CA ARG A 211 67.62 -8.84 -22.09
C ARG A 211 68.04 -10.31 -22.09
N ASN A 212 67.48 -11.13 -22.97
CA ASN A 212 67.86 -12.54 -23.07
C ASN A 212 69.31 -12.70 -23.55
N GLN A 213 69.77 -11.88 -24.50
CA GLN A 213 71.17 -11.86 -24.92
C GLN A 213 72.12 -11.50 -23.77
N GLN A 214 71.78 -10.49 -22.95
CA GLN A 214 72.57 -10.15 -21.76
C GLN A 214 72.63 -11.29 -20.73
N ILE A 215 71.57 -12.09 -20.63
CA ILE A 215 71.54 -13.28 -19.75
C ILE A 215 72.43 -14.40 -20.33
N GLU A 216 72.37 -14.63 -21.65
CA GLU A 216 73.21 -15.62 -22.35
C GLU A 216 74.69 -15.23 -22.29
N ASP A 217 75.03 -13.97 -22.55
CA ASP A 217 76.40 -13.45 -22.48
C ASP A 217 76.99 -13.59 -21.07
N TRP A 218 76.22 -13.25 -20.02
CA TRP A 218 76.64 -13.47 -18.64
C TRP A 218 76.79 -14.97 -18.30
N SER A 219 75.92 -15.83 -18.81
CA SER A 219 76.04 -17.27 -18.58
C SER A 219 77.31 -17.87 -19.21
N ASN A 220 77.78 -17.28 -20.31
CA ASN A 220 78.96 -17.72 -21.04
C ASN A 220 80.27 -17.16 -20.44
N ASP A 221 80.21 -16.12 -19.60
CA ASP A 221 81.36 -15.57 -18.87
C ASP A 221 81.01 -15.21 -17.40
N ILE A 222 81.02 -16.24 -16.54
CA ILE A 222 80.70 -16.13 -15.11
C ILE A 222 81.79 -15.38 -14.31
N TYR A 223 83.00 -15.22 -14.85
CA TYR A 223 84.11 -14.56 -14.15
C TYR A 223 84.12 -13.04 -14.32
N GLN A 224 83.29 -12.50 -15.22
CA GLN A 224 83.13 -11.07 -15.40
C GLN A 224 81.98 -10.53 -14.53
N ALA A 225 82.22 -9.38 -13.88
CA ALA A 225 81.19 -8.75 -13.06
C ALA A 225 79.96 -8.39 -13.92
N PRO A 226 78.73 -8.61 -13.43
CA PRO A 226 77.53 -8.37 -14.20
C PRO A 226 77.45 -6.90 -14.64
N ALA A 227 77.00 -6.68 -15.88
CA ALA A 227 76.79 -5.33 -16.41
C ALA A 227 75.81 -4.57 -15.50
N ARG A 228 76.22 -3.38 -15.03
CA ARG A 228 75.38 -2.57 -14.14
C ARG A 228 74.17 -2.05 -14.91
N ILE A 229 72.99 -2.30 -14.38
CA ILE A 229 71.72 -1.88 -14.96
C ILE A 229 71.61 -0.36 -14.77
N THR A 230 71.42 0.38 -15.87
CA THR A 230 71.14 1.81 -15.79
C THR A 230 69.87 2.03 -14.97
N GLY A 231 69.94 2.88 -13.95
CA GLY A 231 68.81 3.21 -13.06
C GLY A 231 68.87 2.62 -11.65
N ASP A 232 69.91 1.84 -11.31
CA ASP A 232 70.14 1.43 -9.92
C ASP A 232 70.68 2.63 -9.09
N ILE A 233 70.38 2.66 -7.79
CA ILE A 233 70.43 3.83 -6.88
C ILE A 233 71.85 4.43 -6.66
N GLY A 234 72.85 4.01 -7.45
CA GLY A 234 74.23 4.52 -7.41
C GLY A 234 74.92 4.64 -8.78
N SER A 235 74.18 4.71 -9.89
CA SER A 235 74.76 4.76 -11.25
C SER A 235 74.85 6.19 -11.79
N SER A 236 75.97 6.89 -11.56
CA SER A 236 76.35 8.08 -12.33
C SER A 236 77.01 7.66 -13.65
N VAL A 237 76.54 8.22 -14.77
CA VAL A 237 77.07 8.00 -16.12
C VAL A 237 78.55 8.40 -16.17
N VAL A 238 79.45 7.44 -16.39
CA VAL A 238 80.85 7.73 -16.74
C VAL A 238 80.96 7.69 -18.26
N THR A 239 80.85 8.86 -18.89
CA THR A 239 81.28 9.05 -20.27
C THR A 239 82.80 9.07 -20.25
N SER A 240 83.44 7.99 -20.74
CA SER A 240 84.88 7.96 -20.97
C SER A 240 85.11 8.11 -22.48
N ASP A 241 85.35 9.34 -22.91
CA ASP A 241 86.05 9.58 -24.17
C ASP A 241 87.44 8.95 -24.10
N ARG A 242 87.81 8.19 -25.12
CA ARG A 242 89.22 7.91 -25.42
C ARG A 242 89.40 7.67 -26.92
N SER A 243 90.07 8.66 -27.52
CA SER A 243 90.89 8.66 -28.76
C SER A 243 90.22 8.29 -30.08
#